data_AF-A0A7Y0SET2-F1
#
_entry.id   AF-A0A7Y0SET2-F1
#
_cell.length_a   1.000
_cell.length_b   1.000
_cell.length_c   1.000
_cell.angle_alpha   90.00
_cell.angle_beta   90.00
_cell.angle_gamma   90.00
#
_symmetry.space_group_name_H-M   'P 1'
#
loop_
_entity.id
_entity.type
_entity.pdbx_description
1 polymer ?
#
loop_
_entity_poly.entity_id
_entity_poly.type
_entity_poly.pdbx_seq_one_letter_code
_entity_poly.pdbx_strand_id
1 'polypeptide(L)' 'MHAPVRGNDGGITVFDAVQGAVQRAGHHQVQVDRSRDALLTDFGKATLADRYLLPGESYQDLFARVASAFGD' A
#
# COMPACT_ATOMS: atom_id res chain seq x y z
N MET A 1 0.30 -42.64 8.80
CA MET A 1 0.16 -41.81 7.58
C MET A 1 -0.82 -40.68 7.87
N HIS A 2 -0.36 -39.63 8.56
CA HIS A 2 -1.19 -38.48 8.96
C HIS A 2 -0.45 -37.23 8.47
N ALA A 3 -1.02 -36.52 7.49
CA ALA A 3 -0.44 -35.29 6.97
C ALA A 3 -0.66 -34.15 7.98
N PRO A 4 0.35 -33.32 8.30
CA PRO A 4 0.12 -32.17 9.15
C PRO A 4 -0.61 -31.08 8.36
N VAL A 5 -1.75 -30.65 8.88
CA VAL A 5 -2.39 -29.38 8.52
C VAL A 5 -1.41 -28.25 8.84
N ARG A 6 -0.88 -27.59 7.81
CA ARG A 6 -0.08 -26.38 7.98
C ARG A 6 -1.04 -25.24 8.30
N GLY A 7 -1.06 -24.83 9.57
CA GLY A 7 -1.68 -23.59 10.01
C GLY A 7 -1.08 -22.43 9.21
N ASN A 8 -1.92 -21.69 8.50
CA ASN A 8 -1.53 -20.42 7.92
C ASN A 8 -1.70 -19.37 9.02
N ASP A 9 -0.75 -19.39 9.96
CA ASP A 9 -0.67 -18.44 11.06
C ASP A 9 -0.42 -17.05 10.47
N GLY A 10 -1.36 -16.14 10.72
CA GLY A 10 -1.37 -14.75 10.26
C GLY A 10 -0.14 -13.96 10.71
N GLY A 11 1.00 -14.20 10.05
CA GLY A 11 2.22 -13.45 10.20
C GLY A 11 2.06 -12.07 9.60
N ILE A 12 1.60 -11.12 10.42
CA ILE A 12 1.85 -9.70 10.24
C ILE A 12 3.36 -9.54 10.08
N THR A 13 3.83 -9.33 8.85
CA THR A 13 5.24 -9.07 8.59
C THR A 13 5.58 -7.70 9.13
N VAL A 14 6.44 -7.73 10.13
CA VAL A 14 7.04 -6.60 10.83
C VAL A 14 7.65 -5.64 9.81
N PHE A 15 7.36 -4.36 10.03
CA PHE A 15 7.71 -3.18 9.25
C PHE A 15 9.23 -3.06 9.03
N ASP A 16 9.68 -3.27 7.78
CA ASP A 16 10.98 -2.78 7.32
C ASP A 16 10.78 -1.40 6.67
N ALA A 17 11.36 -0.39 7.31
CA ALA A 17 11.22 1.00 6.95
C ALA A 17 11.92 1.26 5.61
N VAL A 18 11.12 1.56 4.58
CA VAL A 18 11.39 2.39 3.38
C VAL A 18 10.46 1.99 2.22
N GLN A 19 9.90 0.76 2.21
CA GLN A 19 8.93 0.34 1.21
C GLN A 19 7.68 -0.27 1.83
N GLY A 20 6.52 0.33 1.55
CA GLY A 20 5.22 -0.24 1.93
C GLY A 20 4.70 -1.11 0.80
N ALA A 21 4.31 -2.36 1.07
CA ALA A 21 3.48 -3.08 0.13
C ALA A 21 2.02 -2.89 0.53
N VAL A 22 1.22 -2.25 -0.33
CA VAL A 22 -0.23 -2.17 -0.12
C VAL A 22 -0.85 -3.39 -0.79
N GLN A 23 -1.38 -4.31 0.00
CA GLN A 23 -2.18 -5.44 -0.49
C GLN A 23 -3.61 -5.33 0.06
N ARG A 24 -4.59 -5.18 -0.83
CA ARG A 24 -5.99 -5.49 -0.51
C ARG A 24 -6.22 -6.97 -0.78
N ALA A 25 -6.99 -7.66 0.07
CA ALA A 25 -7.32 -9.07 -0.13
C ALA A 25 -7.99 -9.27 -1.50
N GLY A 26 -7.36 -10.06 -2.38
CA GLY A 26 -7.85 -10.34 -3.73
C GLY A 26 -7.27 -9.47 -4.86
N HIS A 27 -6.30 -8.59 -4.58
CA HIS A 27 -5.72 -7.66 -5.56
C HIS A 27 -4.19 -7.75 -5.65
N HIS A 28 -3.62 -7.29 -6.77
CA HIS A 28 -2.17 -7.31 -7.01
C HIS A 28 -1.40 -6.50 -5.96
N GLN A 29 -0.25 -7.05 -5.54
CA GLN A 29 0.66 -6.37 -4.62
C GLN A 29 1.34 -5.19 -5.32
N VAL A 30 1.10 -3.98 -4.82
CA VAL A 30 1.75 -2.77 -5.33
C VAL A 30 2.88 -2.38 -4.37
N GLN A 31 4.09 -2.26 -4.92
CA GLN A 31 5.26 -1.76 -4.19
C GLN A 31 5.23 -0.23 -4.15
N VAL A 32 5.36 0.34 -2.95
CA VAL A 32 5.38 1.78 -2.72
C VAL A 32 6.78 2.25 -2.36
N ASP A 33 7.25 3.27 -3.08
CA ASP A 33 8.43 4.06 -2.75
C ASP A 33 8.00 5.48 -2.37
N ARG A 34 8.07 5.81 -1.07
CA ARG A 34 7.66 7.12 -0.54
C ARG A 34 8.55 8.27 -0.99
N SER A 35 9.76 8.01 -1.48
CA SER A 35 10.62 9.08 -2.02
C SER A 35 9.99 9.77 -3.24
N ARG A 36 9.06 9.10 -3.92
CA ARG A 36 8.33 9.62 -5.08
C ARG A 36 7.35 10.74 -4.74
N ASP A 37 7.07 11.00 -3.46
CA ASP A 37 6.34 12.20 -3.02
C ASP A 37 7.07 13.48 -3.44
N ALA A 38 8.39 13.42 -3.63
CA ALA A 38 9.17 14.54 -4.16
C ALA A 38 8.82 14.91 -5.61
N LEU A 39 8.16 14.03 -6.37
CA LEU A 39 7.72 14.29 -7.75
C LEU A 39 6.41 15.07 -7.81
N LEU A 40 5.71 15.22 -6.68
CA LEU A 40 4.47 15.99 -6.61
C LEU A 40 4.77 17.46 -6.33
N THR A 41 4.08 18.35 -7.05
CA THR A 41 4.11 19.78 -6.76
C THR A 41 3.39 20.09 -5.46
N ASP A 42 3.67 21.24 -4.87
CA ASP A 42 3.01 21.68 -3.63
C ASP A 42 1.49 21.81 -3.81
N PHE A 43 1.05 22.33 -4.96
CA PHE A 43 -0.37 22.37 -5.32
C PHE A 43 -0.98 20.97 -5.43
N GLY A 44 -0.27 20.03 -6.06
CA GLY A 44 -0.71 18.64 -6.18
C GLY A 44 -0.86 17.98 -4.80
N LYS A 45 0.14 18.14 -3.92
CA LYS A 45 0.11 17.64 -2.54
C LYS A 45 -1.06 18.21 -1.74
N ALA A 46 -1.27 19.53 -1.82
CA ALA A 46 -2.37 20.20 -1.12
C ALA A 46 -3.74 19.69 -1.61
N THR A 47 -3.91 19.54 -2.92
CA THR A 47 -5.15 19.05 -3.52
C THR A 47 -5.46 17.61 -3.11
N LEU A 48 -4.45 16.74 -3.09
CA LEU A 48 -4.61 15.34 -2.67
C LEU A 48 -4.93 15.23 -1.18
N ALA A 49 -4.23 15.99 -0.34
CA ALA A 49 -4.44 15.98 1.11
C ALA A 49 -5.83 16.47 1.53
N ASP A 50 -6.40 17.43 0.80
CA ASP A 50 -7.71 18.01 1.12
C ASP A 50 -8.87 17.02 0.94
N ARG A 51 -8.83 16.14 -0.08
CA ARG A 51 -10.01 15.33 -0.46
C ARG A 51 -9.78 13.85 -0.70
N TYR A 52 -8.54 13.39 -0.85
CA TYR A 52 -8.26 12.06 -1.39
C TYR A 52 -7.53 11.12 -0.42
N LEU A 53 -6.78 11.68 0.54
CA LEU A 53 -6.11 10.88 1.56
C LEU A 53 -7.11 10.42 2.63
N LEU A 54 -7.07 9.13 2.93
CA LEU A 54 -7.70 8.58 4.13
C LEU A 54 -6.86 8.91 5.38
N PRO A 55 -7.44 8.82 6.61
CA PRO A 55 -6.69 9.04 7.83
C PRO A 55 -5.46 8.13 7.93
N GLY A 56 -4.27 8.73 8.04
CA GLY A 56 -2.99 8.02 8.11
C GLY A 56 -2.44 7.51 6.76
N GLU A 57 -3.08 7.84 5.64
CA GLU A 57 -2.65 7.46 4.30
C GLU A 57 -1.64 8.48 3.73
N SER A 58 -0.55 8.01 3.11
CA SER A 58 0.36 8.87 2.34
C SER A 58 -0.04 8.97 0.86
N TYR A 59 0.56 9.91 0.11
CA TYR A 59 0.24 10.08 -1.31
C TYR A 59 0.52 8.83 -2.15
N GLN A 60 1.61 8.13 -1.87
CA GLN A 60 1.90 6.88 -2.57
C GLN A 60 0.97 5.73 -2.17
N ASP A 61 0.50 5.71 -0.92
CA ASP A 61 -0.48 4.71 -0.47
C ASP A 61 -1.81 4.88 -1.22
N LEU A 62 -2.25 6.13 -1.45
CA LEU A 62 -3.39 6.45 -2.30
C LEU A 62 -3.21 5.89 -3.71
N PHE A 63 -2.05 6.13 -4.34
CA PHE A 63 -1.78 5.62 -5.69
C PHE A 63 -1.76 4.10 -5.73
N ALA A 64 -1.12 3.45 -4.75
CA ALA A 64 -1.07 2.00 -4.66
C ALA A 64 -2.46 1.38 -4.45
N ARG A 65 -3.31 2.00 -3.64
CA ARG A 65 -4.70 1.58 -3.46
C ARG A 65 -5.46 1.61 -4.79
N VAL A 66 -5.36 2.71 -5.54
CA VAL A 66 -6.02 2.84 -6.85
C VAL A 66 -5.44 1.83 -7.85
N ALA A 67 -4.11 1.71 -7.93
CA ALA A 67 -3.44 0.77 -8.82
C ALA A 67 -3.81 -0.69 -8.51
N SER A 68 -3.91 -1.07 -7.23
CA SER A 68 -4.33 -2.43 -6.84
C SER A 68 -5.75 -2.76 -7.28
N ALA A 69 -6.64 -1.76 -7.37
CA ALA A 69 -8.03 -1.96 -7.73
C ALA A 69 -8.27 -2.07 -9.24
N PHE A 70 -7.41 -1.46 -10.07
CA PHE A 70 -7.60 -1.34 -11.52
C PHE A 70 -6.47 -1.94 -12.37
N GLY A 71 -5.36 -2.37 -11.76
CA GLY A 71 -4.29 -3.08 -12.45
C GLY A 71 -4.67 -4.55 -12.61
N ASP A 72 -5.25 -4.89 -13.77
CA ASP A 72 -5.37 -6.26 -14.32
C ASP A 72 -4.17 -6.55 -15.23
#